data_AF-A0A3D2GP72-F1
#
_entry.id   AF-A0A3D2GP72-F1
#
_cell.length_a   1.000
_cell.length_b   1.000
_cell.length_c   1.000
_cell.angle_alpha   90.00
_cell.angle_beta   90.00
_cell.angle_gamma   90.00
#
_symmetry.space_group_name_H-M   'P 1'
#
loop_
_entity.id
_entity.type
_entity.pdbx_description
1 polymer ?
#
loop_
_entity_poly.entity_id
_entity_poly.type
_entity_poly.pdbx_seq_one_letter_code
_entity_poly.pdbx_strand_id
1 'polypeptide(L)'
;KISPAIRTRTLKHIEDDFIAGEVDVMTACLFERDAFRALFSFAATLDQLDPSEVSGLDKARANARAFALEVVTRLQAGEKAKKKGAAA
;
A
#
# COMPACT_ATOMS: atom_id res chain seq x y z
N LYS A 1 21.99 3.26 -6.70
CA LYS A 1 20.73 3.49 -5.95
C LYS A 1 19.96 2.18 -5.92
N ILE A 2 19.71 1.62 -4.74
CA ILE A 2 18.92 0.40 -4.55
C ILE A 2 17.45 0.76 -4.86
N SER A 3 16.75 -0.08 -5.63
CA SER A 3 15.34 0.19 -5.95
C SER A 3 14.48 0.05 -4.69
N PRO A 4 13.61 1.02 -4.36
CA PRO A 4 12.64 0.89 -3.27
C PRO A 4 11.71 -0.32 -3.38
N ALA A 5 11.59 -0.90 -4.58
CA ALA A 5 10.74 -2.05 -4.85
C ALA A 5 11.47 -3.40 -4.71
N ILE A 6 12.66 -3.44 -4.12
CA ILE A 6 13.34 -4.72 -3.89
C ILE A 6 12.59 -5.52 -2.84
N ARG A 7 12.02 -6.62 -3.30
CA ARG A 7 11.41 -7.64 -2.45
C ARG A 7 12.53 -8.51 -1.88
N THR A 8 12.84 -8.33 -0.60
CA THR A 8 13.89 -9.12 0.06
C THR A 8 13.43 -10.57 0.25
N ARG A 9 14.39 -11.50 0.37
CA ARG A 9 14.06 -12.92 0.67
C ARG A 9 13.30 -13.05 1.99
N THR A 10 13.69 -12.25 2.99
CA THR A 10 13.01 -12.19 4.28
C THR A 10 11.56 -11.72 4.15
N LEU A 11 11.30 -10.66 3.37
CA LEU A 11 9.93 -10.20 3.13
C LEU A 11 9.08 -11.29 2.47
N LYS A 12 9.63 -12.00 1.48
CA LYS A 12 8.93 -13.10 0.84
C LYS A 12 8.57 -14.22 1.84
N HIS A 13 9.51 -14.64 2.69
CA HIS A 13 9.22 -15.67 3.69
C HIS A 13 8.10 -15.23 4.65
N ILE A 14 8.09 -13.97 5.09
CA ILE A 14 7.03 -13.44 5.96
C ILE A 14 5.67 -13.47 5.25
N GLU A 15 5.61 -13.09 3.98
CA GLU A 15 4.38 -13.15 3.18
C GLU A 15 3.89 -14.59 3.02
N ASP A 16 4.81 -15.53 2.73
CA ASP A 16 4.50 -16.95 2.59
C ASP A 16 3.96 -17.53 3.92
N ASP A 17 4.53 -17.13 5.07
CA ASP A 17 4.06 -17.55 6.41
C ASP A 17 2.64 -17.03 6.70
N PHE A 18 2.32 -15.78 6.34
CA PHE A 18 0.96 -15.24 6.49
C PHE A 18 -0.05 -15.97 5.61
N ILE A 19 0.31 -16.25 4.36
CA ILE A 19 -0.53 -17.01 3.43
C ILE A 19 -0.78 -18.43 3.97
N ALA A 20 0.25 -19.09 4.51
CA ALA A 20 0.12 -20.40 5.13
C ALA A 20 -0.78 -20.39 6.37
N GLY A 21 -0.84 -19.27 7.10
CA GLY A 21 -1.76 -19.05 8.22
C GLY A 21 -3.17 -18.62 7.82
N GLU A 22 -3.54 -18.71 6.54
CA GLU A 22 -4.83 -18.27 5.98
C GLU A 22 -5.15 -16.79 6.26
N VAL A 23 -4.11 -15.98 6.50
CA VAL A 23 -4.25 -14.54 6.64
C VAL A 23 -4.35 -13.92 5.24
N ASP A 24 -5.36 -13.08 5.04
CA ASP A 24 -5.54 -12.37 3.79
C ASP A 24 -4.49 -11.26 3.63
N VAL A 25 -3.51 -11.47 2.75
CA VAL A 25 -2.39 -10.54 2.51
C VAL A 25 -2.69 -9.63 1.31
N MET A 26 -2.39 -8.34 1.45
CA MET A 26 -2.51 -7.37 0.36
C MET A 26 -1.43 -7.55 -0.70
N THR A 27 -1.80 -7.35 -1.97
CA THR A 27 -0.84 -7.41 -3.08
C THR A 27 -0.08 -6.09 -3.24
N ALA A 28 -0.76 -4.96 -3.04
CA ALA A 28 -0.15 -3.65 -3.05
C ALA A 28 0.55 -3.38 -1.71
N CYS A 29 1.85 -3.10 -1.76
CA CYS A 29 2.65 -2.70 -0.60
C CYS A 29 3.05 -1.23 -0.74
N LEU A 30 3.13 -0.49 0.37
CA LEU A 30 3.72 0.84 0.38
C LEU A 30 5.25 0.72 0.43
N PHE A 31 5.91 1.22 -0.62
CA PHE A 31 7.37 1.15 -0.70
C PHE A 31 8.02 2.27 0.11
N GLU A 32 9.15 1.98 0.74
CA GLU A 32 9.96 3.01 1.40
C GLU A 32 10.53 3.99 0.38
N ARG A 33 9.93 5.18 0.30
CA ARG A 33 10.35 6.27 -0.59
C ARG A 33 10.59 7.52 0.24
N ASP A 34 11.54 8.33 -0.21
CA ASP A 34 11.82 9.66 0.35
C ASP A 34 10.54 10.52 0.44
N ALA A 35 9.70 10.44 -0.60
CA ALA A 35 8.38 11.05 -0.64
C ALA A 35 7.47 10.74 0.57
N PHE A 36 7.50 9.51 1.09
CA PHE A 36 6.68 9.16 2.27
C PHE A 36 7.27 9.70 3.57
N ARG A 37 8.60 9.88 3.64
CA ARG A 37 9.26 10.53 4.78
C ARG A 37 8.98 12.04 4.77
N ALA A 38 8.99 12.65 3.59
CA ALA A 38 8.69 14.07 3.38
C ALA A 38 7.30 14.48 3.89
N LEU A 39 6.30 13.59 3.89
CA LEU A 39 4.97 13.86 4.45
C LEU A 39 5.04 14.37 5.89
N PHE A 40 5.91 13.77 6.71
CA PHE A 40 6.08 14.13 8.10
C PHE A 40 6.90 15.40 8.27
N SER A 41 7.94 15.59 7.44
CA SER A 41 8.80 16.78 7.48
C SER A 41 8.05 18.05 7.09
N PHE A 42 7.17 17.97 6.08
CA PHE A 42 6.43 19.12 5.55
C PHE A 42 4.99 19.21 6.07
N ALA A 43 4.56 18.28 6.92
CA ALA A 43 3.17 18.16 7.41
C ALA A 43 2.14 18.26 6.26
N ALA A 44 2.42 17.59 5.15
CA ALA A 44 1.68 17.71 3.89
C ALA A 44 1.38 16.33 3.29
N THR A 45 0.42 16.27 2.35
CA THR A 45 0.09 15.05 1.59
C THR A 45 0.98 14.90 0.35
N LEU A 46 1.01 13.70 -0.26
CA LEU A 46 1.82 13.44 -1.48
C LEU A 46 1.42 14.33 -2.68
N ASP A 47 0.19 14.84 -2.69
CA ASP A 47 -0.32 15.75 -3.72
C ASP A 47 0.06 17.22 -3.44
N GLN A 48 0.44 17.55 -2.20
CA GLN A 48 0.86 18.89 -1.77
C GLN A 48 2.37 19.09 -1.80
N LEU A 49 3.16 18.01 -1.91
CA LEU A 49 4.62 18.09 -2.00
C LEU A 49 5.08 18.61 -3.37
N ASP A 50 6.13 19.44 -3.36
CA ASP A 50 6.74 19.98 -4.58
C ASP A 50 7.65 18.94 -5.27
N PRO A 51 7.42 18.59 -6.55
CA PRO A 51 8.30 17.70 -7.31
C PRO A 51 9.72 18.24 -7.54
N SER A 52 9.99 19.54 -7.37
CA SER A 52 11.37 20.07 -7.40
C SER A 52 12.16 19.70 -6.15
N GLU A 53 11.48 19.63 -5.00
CA GLU A 53 12.09 19.38 -3.69
C GLU A 53 12.14 17.89 -3.34
N VAL A 54 11.16 17.12 -3.82
CA VAL A 54 11.00 15.71 -3.45
C VAL A 54 11.01 14.82 -4.68
N SER A 55 12.02 13.98 -4.78
CA SER A 55 12.18 13.10 -5.93
C SER A 55 11.21 11.90 -5.91
N GLY A 56 10.66 11.55 -7.08
CA GLY A 56 9.88 10.33 -7.25
C GLY A 56 8.43 10.39 -6.73
N LEU A 57 7.86 11.59 -6.60
CA LEU A 57 6.46 11.79 -6.20
C LEU A 57 5.48 11.02 -7.07
N ASP A 58 5.64 11.00 -8.40
CA ASP A 58 4.71 10.28 -9.29
C ASP A 58 4.60 8.80 -8.94
N LYS A 59 5.74 8.16 -8.67
CA LYS A 59 5.80 6.74 -8.28
C LYS A 59 5.23 6.52 -6.88
N ALA A 60 5.45 7.46 -5.97
CA ALA A 60 4.87 7.40 -4.63
C ALA A 60 3.35 7.56 -4.66
N ARG A 61 2.82 8.53 -5.41
CA ARG A 61 1.38 8.73 -5.61
C ARG A 61 0.72 7.52 -6.26
N ALA A 62 1.31 6.98 -7.33
CA ALA A 62 0.80 5.78 -7.98
C ALA A 62 0.76 4.58 -7.02
N ASN A 63 1.80 4.40 -6.22
CA ASN A 63 1.86 3.34 -5.22
C ASN A 63 0.82 3.50 -4.10
N ALA A 64 0.69 4.70 -3.55
CA ALA A 64 -0.30 5.01 -2.53
C ALA A 64 -1.73 4.82 -3.05
N ARG A 65 -2.01 5.21 -4.31
CA ARG A 65 -3.30 5.00 -4.95
C ARG A 65 -3.62 3.53 -5.16
N ALA A 66 -2.64 2.72 -5.58
CA ALA A 66 -2.82 1.27 -5.72
C ALA A 66 -3.16 0.61 -4.37
N PHE A 67 -2.44 0.99 -3.31
CA PHE A 67 -2.73 0.52 -1.95
C PHE A 67 -4.14 0.92 -1.50
N ALA A 68 -4.50 2.20 -1.63
CA ALA A 68 -5.81 2.71 -1.22
C ALA A 68 -6.96 2.03 -2.00
N LEU A 69 -6.77 1.80 -3.30
CA LEU A 69 -7.75 1.10 -4.14
C LEU A 69 -8.00 -0.33 -3.65
N GLU A 70 -6.95 -1.06 -3.29
CA GLU A 70 -7.07 -2.42 -2.78
C GLU A 70 -7.80 -2.45 -1.42
N VAL A 71 -7.50 -1.52 -0.52
CA VAL A 71 -8.22 -1.38 0.76
C VAL A 71 -9.71 -1.16 0.52
N VAL A 72 -10.07 -0.18 -0.32
CA VAL A 72 -11.47 0.14 -0.64
C VAL A 72 -12.17 -1.07 -1.25
N THR A 73 -11.52 -1.76 -2.19
CA THR A 73 -12.07 -2.94 -2.86
C THR A 73 -12.36 -4.06 -1.85
N ARG A 74 -11.44 -4.32 -0.92
CA ARG A 74 -11.60 -5.35 0.12
C ARG A 74 -12.72 -5.00 1.10
N LEU A 75 -12.79 -3.75 1.56
CA LEU A 75 -13.88 -3.29 2.43
C LEU A 75 -15.25 -3.44 1.76
N GLN A 76 -15.36 -3.07 0.49
CA GLN A 76 -16.58 -3.24 -0.29
C GLN A 76 -16.95 -4.73 -0.48
N ALA A 77 -15.96 -5.60 -0.68
CA ALA A 77 -16.19 -7.04 -0.77
C ALA A 77 -16.71 -7.62 0.55
N GLY A 78 -16.13 -7.20 1.69
CA GLY A 78 -16.60 -7.58 3.03
C GLY A 78 -18.03 -7.13 3.31
N GLU A 79 -18.38 -5.90 2.94
CA GLU A 79 -19.75 -5.38 3.06
C GLU A 79 -20.77 -6.19 2.23
N LYS A 80 -20.39 -6.59 0.99
CA LYS A 80 -21.24 -7.43 0.13
C LYS A 80 -21.42 -8.84 0.71
N ALA A 81 -20.36 -9.44 1.25
CA ALA A 81 -20.42 -10.75 1.89
C ALA A 81 -21.37 -10.73 3.10
N LYS A 82 -21.28 -9.68 3.94
CA LYS A 82 -22.17 -9.50 5.09
C LYS A 82 -23.65 -9.38 4.69
N LYS A 83 -23.96 -8.61 3.64
CA LYS A 83 -25.34 -8.46 3.14
C LYS A 83 -25.91 -9.77 2.57
N LYS A 84 -25.10 -10.58 1.90
CA LYS A 84 -25.52 -11.89 1.36
C LYS A 84 -25.82 -12.90 2.46
N GLY A 85 -25.06 -12.88 3.56
CA GLY A 85 -25.31 -13.74 4.73
C GLY A 85 -26.52 -13.34 5.58
N ALA A 86 -26.96 -12.07 5.52
CA ALA A 86 -28.15 -11.60 6.23
C ALA A 86 -29.47 -11.80 5.45
N ALA A 87 -29.37 -12.11 4.15
CA ALA A 87 -30.52 -12.37 3.26
C ALA A 87 -30.76 -13.86 2.99
N ALA A 88 -29.98 -14.75 3.63
CA ALA A 88 -30.10 -16.20 3.59
C ALA A 88 -30.54 -16.71 4.97
#